data_AF-A0AAW3KB76-F1
#
_entry.id   AF-A0AAW3KB76-F1
#
_cell.length_a   1.000
_cell.length_b   1.000
_cell.length_c   1.000
_cell.angle_alpha   90.00
_cell.angle_beta   90.00
_cell.angle_gamma   90.00
#
_symmetry.space_group_name_H-M   'P 1'
#
loop_
_entity.id
_entity.type
_entity.pdbx_description
1 polymer ?
#
loop_
_entity_poly.entity_id
_entity_poly.type
_entity_poly.pdbx_seq_one_letter_code
_entity_poly.pdbx_strand_id
1 'polypeptide(L)'
;MPLLAPEHCRREARVADNRVFLPRAPGANIAGLEKANAHDPIHSKLYHATVAARLLGRRTDGAAAGRAELQSMRADMIAGTPVQKGLNMSIWELRTQSPDKFAPLVPSDAQVNSGVFEFDGTPRQWKRRPVVEVYQEGRKKNHLPRGDVSLLLAGSLVLSQKAADALGPFLAQFGQLLEAKVDDKVEYFYNVTRVIDCIDPDRSERRSSGSIVKEAFRADALPVGPTVFKDPRTARIRIYVNDEARQVLEASIAANGLTGFELAHLGAG
;
A
#
# COMPACT_ATOMS: atom_id res chain seq x y z
N MET A 1 29.41 -13.85 -23.68
CA MET A 1 29.56 -15.18 -23.05
C MET A 1 29.99 -14.99 -21.59
N PRO A 2 29.12 -15.24 -20.59
CA PRO A 2 29.57 -15.20 -19.20
C PRO A 2 30.13 -16.58 -18.81
N LEU A 3 31.38 -16.56 -18.32
CA LEU A 3 32.13 -17.69 -17.79
C LEU A 3 31.37 -18.35 -16.61
N LEU A 4 31.05 -19.63 -16.75
CA LEU A 4 30.60 -20.49 -15.66
C LEU A 4 31.80 -20.81 -14.75
N ALA A 5 31.65 -20.61 -13.44
CA ALA A 5 32.69 -20.97 -12.47
C ALA A 5 32.78 -22.51 -12.29
N PRO A 6 33.98 -23.07 -12.00
CA PRO A 6 34.21 -24.51 -11.93
C PRO A 6 33.42 -25.22 -10.82
N GLU A 7 33.00 -26.46 -11.08
CA GLU A 7 32.11 -27.25 -10.22
C GLU A 7 32.61 -27.46 -8.77
N HIS A 8 33.91 -27.34 -8.52
CA HIS A 8 34.49 -27.52 -7.19
C HIS A 8 33.98 -26.49 -6.16
N CYS A 9 33.61 -25.27 -6.58
CA CYS A 9 33.18 -24.21 -5.66
C CYS A 9 31.78 -24.43 -5.04
N ARG A 10 30.99 -25.39 -5.55
CA ARG A 10 29.62 -25.65 -5.06
C ARG A 10 29.56 -26.46 -3.77
N ARG A 11 30.64 -27.14 -3.35
CA ARG A 11 30.60 -28.01 -2.17
C ARG A 11 30.72 -27.28 -0.84
N GLU A 12 31.29 -26.07 -0.82
CA GLU A 12 31.63 -25.36 0.44
C GLU A 12 30.86 -24.05 0.68
N ALA A 13 30.09 -23.56 -0.30
CA ALA A 13 29.31 -22.34 -0.19
C ALA A 13 27.82 -22.59 -0.46
N ARG A 14 26.94 -21.77 0.14
CA ARG A 14 25.55 -21.65 -0.32
C ARG A 14 25.49 -20.48 -1.30
N VAL A 15 24.97 -20.72 -2.49
CA VAL A 15 24.69 -19.65 -3.45
C VAL A 15 23.41 -18.97 -2.96
N ALA A 16 23.50 -17.70 -2.54
CA ALA A 16 22.32 -16.86 -2.40
C ALA A 16 21.90 -16.34 -3.78
N ASP A 17 20.60 -16.10 -3.97
CA ASP A 17 19.96 -15.76 -5.27
C ASP A 17 20.55 -14.55 -6.01
N ASN A 18 21.47 -13.79 -5.38
CA ASN A 18 22.12 -12.62 -5.97
C ASN A 18 23.58 -12.90 -6.40
N ARG A 19 23.99 -14.17 -6.57
CA ARG A 19 25.39 -14.58 -6.86
C ARG A 19 26.41 -14.14 -5.79
N VAL A 20 25.94 -13.78 -4.59
CA VAL A 20 26.80 -13.49 -3.44
C VAL A 20 27.14 -14.82 -2.76
N PHE A 21 28.44 -15.09 -2.63
CA PHE A 21 28.95 -16.28 -1.94
C PHE A 21 29.03 -16.00 -0.44
N LEU A 22 28.25 -16.75 0.35
CA LEU A 22 28.36 -16.72 1.80
C LEU A 22 29.12 -17.96 2.27
N PRO A 23 30.17 -17.81 3.10
CA PRO A 23 30.87 -18.94 3.70
C PRO A 23 29.90 -19.71 4.60
N ARG A 24 30.01 -21.04 4.61
CA ARG A 24 29.16 -21.90 5.45
C ARG A 24 29.38 -21.72 6.95
N ALA A 25 30.54 -21.19 7.35
CA ALA A 25 30.89 -20.90 8.74
C ALA A 25 31.53 -19.50 8.85
N PRO A 26 31.29 -18.76 9.95
CA PRO A 26 31.96 -17.48 10.20
C PRO A 26 33.48 -17.65 10.23
N GLY A 27 34.20 -16.85 9.43
CA GLY A 27 35.68 -16.85 9.39
C GLY A 27 36.34 -17.88 8.47
N ALA A 28 35.57 -18.69 7.73
CA ALA A 28 36.13 -19.61 6.74
C ALA A 28 36.68 -18.85 5.52
N ASN A 29 37.93 -19.15 5.14
CA ASN A 29 38.59 -18.56 3.98
C ASN A 29 38.25 -19.38 2.73
N ILE A 30 37.74 -18.75 1.67
CA ILE A 30 37.36 -19.43 0.43
C ILE A 30 38.48 -19.22 -0.60
N ALA A 31 39.08 -20.32 -1.07
CA ALA A 31 40.16 -20.28 -2.05
C ALA A 31 39.73 -19.57 -3.36
N GLY A 32 40.53 -18.61 -3.83
CA GLY A 32 40.25 -17.84 -5.05
C GLY A 32 39.50 -16.52 -4.85
N LEU A 33 39.16 -16.15 -3.61
CA LEU A 33 38.59 -14.83 -3.26
C LEU A 33 39.62 -13.83 -2.74
N GLU A 34 40.92 -14.16 -2.79
CA GLU A 34 42.03 -13.33 -2.29
C GLU A 34 42.14 -11.94 -2.96
N LYS A 35 41.47 -11.75 -4.10
CA LYS A 35 41.47 -10.49 -4.89
C LYS A 35 40.12 -9.78 -4.93
N ALA A 36 39.10 -10.31 -4.24
CA ALA A 36 37.81 -9.63 -4.18
C ALA A 36 37.88 -8.46 -3.19
N ASN A 37 37.46 -7.27 -3.63
CA ASN A 37 37.36 -6.11 -2.76
C ASN A 37 36.44 -6.44 -1.58
N ALA A 38 37.00 -6.43 -0.38
CA ALA A 38 36.21 -6.52 0.84
C ALA A 38 35.23 -5.35 0.84
N HIS A 39 33.93 -5.65 0.79
CA HIS A 39 32.92 -4.64 1.03
C HIS A 39 32.98 -4.29 2.53
N ASP A 40 33.11 -3.01 2.86
CA ASP A 40 33.05 -2.54 4.25
C ASP A 40 31.77 -3.05 4.96
N PRO A 41 31.82 -3.32 6.27
CA PRO A 41 30.97 -4.32 6.90
C PRO A 41 29.53 -3.83 7.07
N ILE A 42 28.66 -4.17 6.11
CA ILE A 42 27.19 -4.15 6.29
C ILE A 42 26.72 -5.44 7.02
N HIS A 43 27.62 -6.07 7.79
CA HIS A 43 27.36 -7.32 8.51
C HIS A 43 27.50 -7.11 10.01
N SER A 44 26.62 -6.29 10.58
CA SER A 44 26.48 -6.23 12.03
C SER A 44 25.79 -7.50 12.56
N LYS A 45 26.10 -7.91 13.80
CA LYS A 45 25.40 -9.03 14.47
C LYS A 45 23.88 -8.83 14.48
N LEU A 46 23.44 -7.56 14.54
CA LEU A 46 22.04 -7.16 14.49
C LEU A 46 21.40 -7.53 13.15
N TYR A 47 22.06 -7.24 12.03
CA TYR A 47 21.57 -7.59 10.69
C TYR A 47 21.36 -9.10 10.52
N HIS A 48 22.33 -9.91 10.95
CA HIS A 48 22.20 -11.37 10.87
C HIS A 48 21.10 -11.92 11.79
N ALA A 49 20.93 -11.35 12.99
CA ALA A 49 19.84 -11.72 13.90
C ALA A 49 18.46 -11.36 13.31
N THR A 50 18.32 -10.19 12.68
CA THR A 50 17.06 -9.74 12.05
C THR A 50 16.69 -10.58 10.82
N VAL A 51 17.69 -10.95 10.00
CA VAL A 51 17.47 -11.83 8.83
C VAL A 51 17.13 -13.25 9.27
N ALA A 52 17.83 -13.80 10.28
CA ALA A 52 17.53 -15.13 10.81
C ALA A 52 16.13 -15.20 11.44
N ALA A 53 15.70 -14.17 12.18
CA ALA A 53 14.35 -14.07 12.74
C ALA A 53 13.26 -14.00 11.64
N ARG A 54 13.52 -13.28 10.54
CA ARG A 54 12.61 -13.23 9.38
C ARG A 54 12.52 -14.56 8.63
N LEU A 55 13.60 -15.32 8.57
CA LEU A 55 13.63 -16.64 7.93
C LEU A 55 12.97 -17.72 8.80
N LEU A 56 13.13 -17.65 10.12
CA LEU A 56 12.50 -18.57 11.07
C LEU A 56 10.99 -18.30 11.23
N GLY A 57 10.54 -17.06 11.04
CA GLY A 57 9.12 -16.68 11.06
C GLY A 57 8.31 -17.07 9.82
N ARG A 58 8.97 -17.54 8.75
CA ARG A 58 8.31 -18.05 7.53
C ARG A 58 8.23 -19.57 7.55
N ARG A 59 7.37 -20.12 8.41
CA ARG A 59 6.82 -21.46 8.18
C ARG A 59 5.50 -21.33 7.43
N THR A 60 5.49 -21.91 6.22
CA THR A 60 4.34 -22.41 5.42
C THR A 60 3.21 -21.40 5.24
N ASP A 61 3.06 -20.67 4.13
CA ASP A 61 2.78 -21.17 2.77
C ASP A 61 3.12 -20.10 1.70
N GLY A 62 3.55 -20.51 0.50
CA GLY A 62 3.76 -19.58 -0.62
C GLY A 62 5.03 -19.80 -1.47
N ALA A 63 5.95 -20.67 -1.02
CA ALA A 63 7.20 -20.93 -1.73
C ALA A 63 7.02 -21.62 -3.11
N ALA A 64 5.87 -22.22 -3.39
CA ALA A 64 5.57 -22.81 -4.69
C ALA A 64 5.13 -21.75 -5.72
N ALA A 65 4.29 -20.79 -5.32
CA ALA A 65 3.81 -19.73 -6.19
C ALA A 65 4.94 -18.79 -6.64
N GLY A 66 5.80 -18.35 -5.70
CA GLY A 66 6.93 -17.50 -6.04
C GLY A 66 7.99 -18.17 -6.92
N ARG A 67 8.13 -19.51 -6.86
CA ARG A 67 9.04 -20.25 -7.73
C ARG A 67 8.51 -20.39 -9.16
N ALA A 68 7.19 -20.54 -9.32
CA ALA A 68 6.56 -20.57 -10.65
C ALA A 68 6.68 -19.21 -11.34
N GLU A 69 6.49 -18.12 -10.60
CA GLU A 69 6.63 -16.74 -11.10
C GLU A 69 8.07 -16.44 -11.55
N LEU A 70 9.07 -16.79 -10.74
CA LEU A 70 10.48 -16.62 -11.08
C LEU A 70 10.93 -17.49 -12.27
N GLN A 71 10.34 -18.67 -12.44
CA GLN A 71 10.61 -19.53 -13.61
C GLN A 71 10.00 -18.96 -14.89
N SER A 72 8.80 -18.37 -14.81
CA SER A 72 8.18 -17.64 -15.93
C SER A 72 9.02 -16.46 -16.36
N MET A 73 9.42 -15.59 -15.42
CA MET A 73 10.27 -14.42 -15.69
C MET A 73 11.63 -14.81 -16.32
N ARG A 74 12.20 -15.95 -15.90
CA ARG A 74 13.46 -16.45 -16.46
C ARG A 74 13.28 -16.98 -17.89
N ALA A 75 12.15 -17.61 -18.20
CA ALA A 75 11.83 -18.09 -19.54
C ALA A 75 11.69 -16.92 -20.53
N ASP A 76 11.03 -15.84 -20.10
CA ASP A 76 10.80 -14.65 -20.92
C ASP A 76 12.12 -13.92 -21.26
N MET A 77 13.05 -13.82 -20.31
CA MET A 77 14.38 -13.24 -20.57
C MET A 77 15.24 -14.07 -21.53
N ILE A 78 15.05 -15.39 -21.56
CA ILE A 78 15.81 -16.29 -22.45
C ILE A 78 15.24 -16.23 -23.87
N ALA A 79 13.94 -16.01 -24.03
CA ALA A 79 13.26 -15.99 -25.33
C ALA A 79 13.41 -14.68 -26.12
N GLY A 80 14.03 -13.63 -25.56
CA GLY A 80 14.21 -12.34 -26.23
C GLY A 80 12.89 -11.65 -26.62
N THR A 81 11.79 -12.08 -26.01
CA THR A 81 10.45 -11.51 -26.26
C THR A 81 10.39 -10.14 -25.59
N PRO A 82 9.84 -9.09 -26.24
CA PRO A 82 9.60 -7.82 -25.57
C PRO A 82 8.77 -8.11 -24.34
N VAL A 83 9.28 -7.75 -23.16
CA VAL A 83 8.51 -7.82 -21.91
C VAL A 83 7.21 -7.07 -22.17
N GLN A 84 6.09 -7.79 -22.22
CA GLN A 84 4.76 -7.19 -22.14
C GLN A 84 4.64 -6.59 -20.74
N LYS A 85 5.25 -5.41 -20.56
CA LYS A 85 5.22 -4.61 -19.35
C LYS A 85 3.87 -3.91 -19.34
N GLY A 86 2.80 -4.69 -19.16
CA GLY A 86 1.43 -4.23 -19.35
C GLY A 86 0.36 -5.28 -19.08
N LEU A 87 0.65 -6.36 -18.35
CA LEU A 87 -0.39 -7.29 -17.91
C LEU A 87 -0.31 -7.47 -16.39
N ASN A 88 -1.43 -7.13 -15.73
CA ASN A 88 -1.75 -7.28 -14.32
C ASN A 88 -1.16 -6.21 -13.37
N MET A 89 -1.46 -4.94 -13.63
CA MET A 89 -1.60 -3.98 -12.53
C MET A 89 -3.00 -4.14 -11.93
N SER A 90 -3.07 -4.52 -10.66
CA SER A 90 -4.32 -4.53 -9.91
C SER A 90 -4.59 -3.17 -9.29
N ILE A 91 -5.87 -2.80 -9.29
CA ILE A 91 -6.36 -1.62 -8.59
C ILE A 91 -7.12 -2.04 -7.33
N TRP A 92 -6.84 -1.32 -6.26
CA TRP A 92 -7.39 -1.57 -4.94
C TRP A 92 -8.18 -0.36 -4.47
N GLU A 93 -9.26 -0.61 -3.74
CA GLU A 93 -9.96 0.42 -2.99
C GLU A 93 -9.27 0.63 -1.65
N LEU A 94 -8.84 1.86 -1.40
CA LEU A 94 -8.43 2.32 -0.08
C LEU A 94 -9.67 2.78 0.69
N ARG A 95 -9.99 2.06 1.76
CA ARG A 95 -11.14 2.35 2.63
C ARG A 95 -10.82 2.05 4.10
N THR A 96 -11.80 2.28 4.96
CA THR A 96 -11.73 1.84 6.36
C THR A 96 -12.31 0.45 6.53
N GLN A 97 -11.89 -0.22 7.59
CA GLN A 97 -12.54 -1.45 8.03
C GLN A 97 -14.00 -1.18 8.44
N SER A 98 -14.82 -2.24 8.51
CA SER A 98 -16.25 -2.15 8.83
C SER A 98 -16.53 -1.26 10.07
N PRO A 99 -17.59 -0.43 10.03
CA PRO A 99 -18.03 0.38 11.18
C PRO A 99 -18.43 -0.47 12.39
N ASP A 100 -18.54 -1.79 12.27
CA ASP A 100 -18.76 -2.70 13.41
C ASP A 100 -17.50 -2.96 14.23
N LYS A 101 -16.31 -2.62 13.71
CA LYS A 101 -15.02 -2.83 14.38
C LYS A 101 -14.46 -1.55 15.00
N PHE A 102 -14.73 -0.41 14.37
CA PHE A 102 -14.21 0.89 14.79
C PHE A 102 -15.32 1.94 14.72
N ALA A 103 -15.33 2.83 15.71
CA ALA A 103 -16.22 3.97 15.73
C ALA A 103 -15.94 4.91 14.53
N PRO A 104 -16.95 5.24 13.69
CA PRO A 104 -16.78 6.21 12.63
C PRO A 104 -16.71 7.63 13.19
N LEU A 105 -16.30 8.57 12.35
CA LEU A 105 -16.43 9.99 12.63
C LEU A 105 -17.69 10.53 11.97
N VAL A 106 -18.33 11.50 12.62
CA VAL A 106 -19.50 12.19 12.08
C VAL A 106 -19.27 13.70 12.09
N PRO A 107 -19.54 14.39 10.96
CA PRO A 107 -19.63 15.84 10.95
C PRO A 107 -21.01 16.29 11.44
N SER A 108 -21.16 17.57 11.79
CA SER A 108 -22.50 18.15 12.04
C SER A 108 -23.31 18.28 10.74
N ASP A 109 -24.64 18.29 10.85
CA ASP A 109 -25.54 18.50 9.70
C ASP A 109 -25.25 19.81 8.95
N ALA A 110 -24.91 20.88 9.69
CA ALA A 110 -24.54 22.16 9.09
C ALA A 110 -23.28 22.03 8.21
N GLN A 111 -22.30 21.23 8.64
CA GLN A 111 -21.09 20.98 7.85
C GLN A 111 -21.39 20.15 6.61
N VAL A 112 -22.22 19.10 6.73
CA VAL A 112 -22.68 18.31 5.57
C VAL A 112 -23.35 19.20 4.54
N ASN A 113 -24.32 20.01 4.97
CA ASN A 113 -25.09 20.90 4.10
C ASN A 113 -24.24 22.01 3.48
N SER A 114 -23.14 22.41 4.13
CA SER A 114 -22.22 23.43 3.61
C SER A 114 -21.24 22.93 2.55
N GLY A 115 -21.10 21.61 2.38
CA GLY A 115 -20.10 21.01 1.49
C GLY A 115 -18.65 21.14 1.99
N VAL A 116 -18.42 21.43 3.28
CA VAL A 116 -17.05 21.58 3.82
C VAL A 116 -16.20 20.32 3.66
N PHE A 117 -16.86 19.16 3.60
CA PHE A 117 -16.27 17.85 3.33
C PHE A 117 -16.61 17.35 1.92
N GLU A 118 -16.57 18.20 0.90
CA GLU A 118 -16.54 17.72 -0.48
C GLU A 118 -15.11 17.27 -0.85
N PHE A 119 -14.96 16.00 -1.23
CA PHE A 119 -13.67 15.36 -1.58
C PHE A 119 -13.73 14.75 -2.98
N ASP A 120 -14.18 15.56 -3.93
CA ASP A 120 -14.28 15.25 -5.36
C ASP A 120 -12.95 15.31 -6.12
N GLY A 121 -11.83 15.49 -5.42
CA GLY A 121 -10.52 15.69 -6.02
C GLY A 121 -10.08 17.14 -6.11
N THR A 122 -10.95 18.10 -5.79
CA THR A 122 -10.58 19.52 -5.79
C THR A 122 -9.76 19.85 -4.54
N PRO A 123 -8.64 20.58 -4.66
CA PRO A 123 -7.94 21.12 -3.49
C PRO A 123 -8.87 21.98 -2.63
N ARG A 124 -8.72 21.87 -1.31
CA ARG A 124 -9.52 22.62 -0.34
C ARG A 124 -8.63 23.49 0.53
N GLN A 125 -9.23 24.57 1.02
CA GLN A 125 -8.66 25.45 2.02
C GLN A 125 -9.74 25.82 3.01
N TRP A 126 -9.54 25.47 4.27
CA TRP A 126 -10.49 25.80 5.34
C TRP A 126 -10.04 27.06 6.08
N LYS A 127 -10.95 28.03 6.21
CA LYS A 127 -10.71 29.23 7.03
C LYS A 127 -10.67 28.91 8.53
N ARG A 128 -11.39 27.87 8.94
CA ARG A 128 -11.44 27.34 10.31
C ARG A 128 -11.46 25.83 10.24
N ARG A 129 -10.77 25.17 11.18
CA ARG A 129 -10.76 23.71 11.29
C ARG A 129 -12.19 23.22 11.50
N PRO A 130 -12.72 22.35 10.64
CA PRO A 130 -14.03 21.75 10.86
C PRO A 130 -13.96 20.83 12.08
N VAL A 131 -15.06 20.77 12.82
CA VAL A 131 -15.20 19.87 13.98
C VAL A 131 -15.87 18.58 13.53
N VAL A 132 -15.38 17.44 13.99
CA VAL A 132 -15.98 16.13 13.77
C VAL A 132 -15.93 15.36 15.09
N GLU A 133 -16.89 14.49 15.30
CA GLU A 133 -17.06 13.77 16.56
C GLU A 133 -16.95 12.27 16.34
N VAL A 134 -16.47 11.55 17.36
CA VAL A 134 -16.49 10.09 17.35
C VAL A 134 -17.90 9.60 17.60
N TYR A 135 -18.50 8.95 16.59
CA TYR A 135 -19.83 8.41 16.74
C TYR A 135 -19.82 7.17 17.64
N GLN A 136 -20.65 7.20 18.68
CA GLN A 136 -20.89 6.06 19.55
C GLN A 136 -22.39 5.77 19.54
N GLU A 137 -22.75 4.54 19.18
CA GLU A 137 -24.14 4.11 19.23
C GLU A 137 -24.58 3.96 20.70
N GLY A 138 -25.60 4.70 21.10
CA GLY A 138 -26.07 4.73 22.48
C GLY A 138 -26.54 3.36 23.01
N ARG A 139 -26.39 3.17 24.33
CA ARG A 139 -26.77 1.97 25.13
C ARG A 139 -25.99 0.67 24.87
N LYS A 140 -25.07 0.60 23.90
CA LYS A 140 -24.15 -0.54 23.82
C LYS A 140 -23.20 -0.52 25.03
N LYS A 141 -23.10 -1.64 25.75
CA LYS A 141 -22.21 -1.80 26.91
C LYS A 141 -20.73 -1.53 26.59
N ASN A 142 -20.34 -1.69 25.33
CA ASN A 142 -18.98 -1.49 24.85
C ASN A 142 -19.00 -0.49 23.71
N HIS A 143 -18.47 0.71 23.95
CA HIS A 143 -18.14 1.65 22.88
C HIS A 143 -17.08 1.04 21.97
N LEU A 144 -17.24 1.23 20.66
CA LEU A 144 -16.23 0.77 19.72
C LEU A 144 -14.99 1.66 19.85
N PRO A 145 -13.78 1.09 19.76
CA PRO A 145 -12.57 1.88 19.73
C PRO A 145 -12.54 2.71 18.46
N ARG A 146 -11.83 3.83 18.52
CA ARG A 146 -11.50 4.58 17.32
C ARG A 146 -10.25 3.99 16.65
N GLY A 147 -10.29 3.80 15.34
CA GLY A 147 -9.12 3.38 14.56
C GLY A 147 -8.15 4.53 14.30
N ASP A 148 -6.89 4.20 14.00
CA ASP A 148 -5.89 5.19 13.55
C ASP A 148 -6.27 5.85 12.22
N VAL A 149 -7.01 5.13 11.38
CA VAL A 149 -7.68 5.64 10.18
C VAL A 149 -9.18 5.47 10.36
N SER A 150 -9.94 6.56 10.24
CA SER A 150 -11.40 6.57 10.44
C SER A 150 -12.13 7.06 9.18
N LEU A 151 -13.31 6.50 8.94
CA LEU A 151 -14.25 7.00 7.94
C LEU A 151 -14.95 8.23 8.50
N LEU A 152 -15.04 9.29 7.70
CA LEU A 152 -15.91 10.43 7.99
C LEU A 152 -17.16 10.40 7.10
N LEU A 153 -16.92 10.27 5.79
CA LEU A 153 -17.92 10.08 4.73
C LEU A 153 -17.35 9.08 3.72
N ALA A 154 -18.20 8.42 2.93
CA ALA A 154 -17.77 7.48 1.89
C ALA A 154 -16.67 8.10 1.03
N GLY A 155 -15.52 7.44 0.82
CA GLY A 155 -14.44 7.99 -0.01
C GLY A 155 -13.59 9.09 0.63
N SER A 156 -13.68 9.25 1.96
CA SER A 156 -12.84 10.16 2.75
C SER A 156 -12.25 9.47 3.97
N LEU A 157 -11.04 9.86 4.36
CA LEU A 157 -10.32 9.30 5.50
C LEU A 157 -9.90 10.42 6.45
N VAL A 158 -9.96 10.14 7.75
CA VAL A 158 -9.34 10.97 8.79
C VAL A 158 -8.29 10.14 9.51
N LEU A 159 -7.09 10.69 9.61
CA LEU A 159 -5.92 10.07 10.20
C LEU A 159 -5.68 10.65 11.59
N SER A 160 -5.49 9.78 12.58
CA SER A 160 -4.90 10.15 13.86
C SER A 160 -3.51 10.76 13.65
N GLN A 161 -2.97 11.47 14.65
CA GLN A 161 -1.59 11.96 14.60
C GLN A 161 -0.60 10.83 14.25
N LYS A 162 -0.76 9.66 14.90
CA LYS A 162 0.07 8.48 14.66
C LYS A 162 -0.01 8.01 13.20
N ALA A 163 -1.21 7.95 12.62
CA ALA A 163 -1.36 7.60 11.21
C ALA A 163 -0.80 8.67 10.28
N ALA A 164 -0.95 9.95 10.62
CA ALA A 164 -0.40 11.04 9.83
C ALA A 164 1.13 11.05 9.84
N ASP A 165 1.76 10.76 10.98
CA ASP A 165 3.22 10.65 11.08
C ASP A 165 3.75 9.49 10.20
N ALA A 166 3.03 8.36 10.20
CA ALA A 166 3.44 7.15 9.50
C ALA A 166 3.13 7.15 7.99
N LEU A 167 1.94 7.64 7.60
CA LEU A 167 1.44 7.57 6.22
C LEU A 167 1.52 8.92 5.51
N GLY A 168 1.52 10.03 6.25
CA GLY A 168 1.40 11.37 5.72
C GLY A 168 2.46 11.74 4.68
N PRO A 169 3.76 11.45 4.87
CA PRO A 169 4.78 11.72 3.86
C PRO A 169 4.53 11.05 2.51
N PHE A 170 3.90 9.86 2.51
CA PHE A 170 3.51 9.18 1.28
C PHE A 170 2.22 9.77 0.70
N LEU A 171 1.18 9.89 1.54
CA LEU A 171 -0.14 10.34 1.12
C LEU A 171 -0.16 11.79 0.60
N ALA A 172 0.68 12.67 1.17
CA ALA A 172 0.80 14.08 0.78
C ALA A 172 1.33 14.27 -0.66
N GLN A 173 1.90 13.23 -1.28
CA GLN A 173 2.31 13.28 -2.69
C GLN A 173 1.11 13.29 -3.65
N PHE A 174 -0.07 12.85 -3.18
CA PHE A 174 -1.27 12.66 -3.99
C PHE A 174 -2.48 13.47 -3.52
N GLY A 175 -2.30 14.28 -2.48
CA GLY A 175 -3.40 14.97 -1.82
C GLY A 175 -2.95 15.94 -0.74
N GLN A 176 -3.92 16.43 0.01
CA GLN A 176 -3.72 17.34 1.14
C GLN A 176 -4.07 16.64 2.45
N LEU A 177 -3.25 16.87 3.47
CA LEU A 177 -3.61 16.59 4.86
C LEU A 177 -4.12 17.88 5.48
N LEU A 178 -5.42 17.95 5.71
CA LEU A 178 -6.10 19.14 6.22
C LEU A 178 -6.47 18.92 7.67
N GLU A 179 -6.17 19.90 8.52
CA GLU A 179 -6.45 19.80 9.94
C GLU A 179 -7.95 19.90 10.24
N ALA A 180 -8.47 18.89 10.93
CA ALA A 180 -9.79 18.86 11.53
C ALA A 180 -9.68 18.72 13.05
N LYS A 181 -10.67 19.23 13.77
CA LYS A 181 -10.80 19.02 15.21
C LYS A 181 -11.63 17.77 15.44
N VAL A 182 -11.04 16.71 15.98
CA VAL A 182 -11.71 15.46 16.35
C VAL A 182 -11.80 15.40 17.87
N ASP A 183 -13.01 15.54 18.41
CA ASP A 183 -13.23 15.81 19.84
C ASP A 183 -12.31 16.98 20.30
N ASP A 184 -11.39 16.76 21.24
CA ASP A 184 -10.43 17.77 21.71
C ASP A 184 -9.05 17.72 21.01
N LYS A 185 -8.89 16.91 19.96
CA LYS A 185 -7.61 16.71 19.26
C LYS A 185 -7.61 17.36 17.88
N VAL A 186 -6.43 17.74 17.40
CA VAL A 186 -6.21 18.11 16.01
C VAL A 186 -5.70 16.89 15.26
N GLU A 187 -6.37 16.57 14.16
CA GLU A 187 -6.07 15.40 13.34
C GLU A 187 -6.31 15.71 11.85
N TYR A 188 -6.07 14.75 10.97
CA TYR A 188 -5.84 15.05 9.55
C TYR A 188 -6.86 14.40 8.64
N PHE A 189 -7.73 15.21 8.06
CA PHE A 189 -8.55 14.81 6.93
C PHE A 189 -7.68 14.68 5.69
N TYR A 190 -7.72 13.52 5.03
CA TYR A 190 -6.98 13.29 3.80
C TYR A 190 -7.86 13.57 2.58
N ASN A 191 -7.57 14.69 1.90
CA ASN A 191 -8.17 15.07 0.64
C ASN A 191 -7.29 14.62 -0.52
N VAL A 192 -7.62 13.50 -1.18
CA VAL A 192 -6.92 13.09 -2.41
C VAL A 192 -7.24 14.09 -3.51
N THR A 193 -6.23 14.74 -4.07
CA THR A 193 -6.38 15.71 -5.19
C THR A 193 -5.89 15.15 -6.52
N ARG A 194 -5.22 14.00 -6.51
CA ARG A 194 -4.85 13.26 -7.70
C ARG A 194 -6.08 12.60 -8.33
N VAL A 195 -6.62 13.21 -9.38
CA VAL A 195 -7.74 12.68 -10.17
C VAL A 195 -7.23 12.16 -11.52
N ILE A 196 -7.61 10.94 -11.88
CA ILE A 196 -7.24 10.27 -13.12
C ILE A 196 -8.52 9.71 -13.73
N ASP A 197 -8.87 10.14 -14.93
CA ASP A 197 -9.93 9.50 -15.71
C ASP A 197 -9.39 8.17 -16.23
N CYS A 198 -9.79 7.07 -15.58
CA CYS A 198 -9.33 5.72 -15.90
C CYS A 198 -10.44 4.67 -15.88
N ILE A 199 -11.66 4.99 -15.44
CA ILE A 199 -12.78 4.08 -15.55
C ILE A 199 -13.36 4.14 -16.96
N ASP A 200 -13.52 2.97 -17.57
CA ASP A 200 -14.27 2.77 -18.80
C ASP A 200 -15.76 2.64 -18.46
N PRO A 201 -16.60 3.64 -18.72
CA PRO A 201 -18.02 3.55 -18.39
C PRO A 201 -18.70 2.43 -19.17
N ASP A 202 -18.30 2.18 -20.42
CA ASP A 202 -18.97 1.26 -21.34
C ASP A 202 -18.70 -0.21 -20.99
N ARG A 203 -17.56 -0.47 -20.39
CA ARG A 203 -17.21 -1.80 -19.86
C ARG A 203 -17.57 -1.99 -18.38
N SER A 204 -17.90 -0.92 -17.67
CA SER A 204 -18.27 -0.99 -16.24
C SER A 204 -19.71 -1.47 -16.04
N GLU A 205 -19.93 -2.20 -14.95
CA GLU A 205 -21.28 -2.56 -14.52
C GLU A 205 -21.96 -1.34 -13.89
N ARG A 206 -23.18 -1.01 -14.37
CA ARG A 206 -23.92 0.18 -13.95
C ARG A 206 -25.31 -0.20 -13.46
N ARG A 207 -25.78 0.47 -12.41
CA ARG A 207 -27.21 0.46 -12.05
C ARG A 207 -28.03 1.19 -13.11
N SER A 208 -29.35 0.99 -13.09
CA SER A 208 -30.29 1.77 -13.90
C SER A 208 -30.19 3.29 -13.67
N SER A 209 -29.74 3.72 -12.48
CA SER A 209 -29.44 5.12 -12.15
C SER A 209 -28.18 5.67 -12.84
N GLY A 210 -27.41 4.84 -13.54
CA GLY A 210 -26.12 5.19 -14.14
C GLY A 210 -24.92 5.08 -13.18
N SER A 211 -25.13 4.79 -11.91
CA SER A 211 -24.06 4.64 -10.92
C SER A 211 -23.24 3.37 -11.19
N ILE A 212 -21.91 3.48 -11.15
CA ILE A 212 -20.99 2.34 -11.30
C ILE A 212 -21.09 1.43 -10.07
N VAL A 213 -21.33 0.13 -10.31
CA VAL A 213 -21.34 -0.93 -9.30
C VAL A 213 -20.00 -1.66 -9.28
N LYS A 214 -19.46 -1.93 -10.47
CA LYS A 214 -18.17 -2.59 -10.67
C LYS A 214 -17.39 -1.85 -11.76
N GLU A 215 -16.20 -1.41 -11.42
CA GLU A 215 -15.32 -0.66 -12.29
C GLU A 215 -14.65 -1.58 -13.31
N ALA A 216 -14.62 -1.14 -14.57
CA ALA A 216 -13.66 -1.60 -15.57
C ALA A 216 -12.64 -0.49 -15.79
N PHE A 217 -11.35 -0.79 -15.65
CA PHE A 217 -10.27 0.19 -15.81
C PHE A 217 -9.70 0.17 -17.23
N ARG A 218 -9.34 1.34 -17.73
CA ARG A 218 -8.57 1.54 -18.97
C ARG A 218 -7.09 1.39 -18.64
N ALA A 219 -6.49 0.27 -19.03
CA ALA A 219 -5.11 -0.07 -18.68
C ALA A 219 -4.08 0.99 -19.11
N ASP A 220 -4.32 1.66 -20.24
CA ASP A 220 -3.49 2.74 -20.79
C ASP A 220 -3.58 4.05 -19.99
N ALA A 221 -4.64 4.22 -19.19
CA ALA A 221 -4.84 5.40 -18.34
C ALA A 221 -4.36 5.22 -16.90
N LEU A 222 -4.01 3.99 -16.49
CA LEU A 222 -3.57 3.72 -15.13
C LEU A 222 -2.18 4.31 -14.86
N PRO A 223 -1.95 4.88 -13.67
CA PRO A 223 -0.68 5.52 -13.35
C PRO A 223 0.44 4.49 -13.13
N VAL A 224 1.62 4.80 -13.67
CA VAL A 224 2.87 4.05 -13.41
C VAL A 224 3.51 4.53 -12.12
N GLY A 225 4.06 3.60 -11.34
CA GLY A 225 4.68 3.88 -10.04
C GLY A 225 3.64 4.08 -8.91
N PRO A 226 4.05 4.11 -7.64
CA PRO A 226 3.13 4.15 -6.51
C PRO A 226 2.18 5.35 -6.62
N THR A 227 0.87 5.10 -6.67
CA THR A 227 -0.13 6.18 -6.78
C THR A 227 -1.37 5.93 -5.93
N VAL A 228 -1.82 6.98 -5.21
CA VAL A 228 -3.16 7.10 -4.62
C VAL A 228 -3.96 8.10 -5.48
N PHE A 229 -5.19 7.77 -5.86
CA PHE A 229 -5.96 8.61 -6.79
C PHE A 229 -7.47 8.41 -6.67
N LYS A 230 -8.22 9.23 -7.42
CA LYS A 230 -9.67 9.13 -7.64
C LYS A 230 -9.96 9.10 -9.14
N ASP A 231 -11.09 8.49 -9.53
CA ASP A 231 -11.68 8.67 -10.87
C ASP A 231 -12.82 9.69 -10.79
N PRO A 232 -12.99 10.60 -11.77
CA PRO A 232 -14.06 11.61 -11.76
C PRO A 232 -15.47 11.05 -11.48
N ARG A 233 -15.77 9.83 -11.96
CA ARG A 233 -17.11 9.21 -11.87
C ARG A 233 -17.41 8.67 -10.47
N THR A 234 -16.38 8.34 -9.70
CA THR A 234 -16.50 7.77 -8.35
C THR A 234 -15.79 8.61 -7.29
N ALA A 235 -15.31 9.81 -7.64
CA ALA A 235 -14.44 10.63 -6.80
C ALA A 235 -15.06 10.90 -5.42
N ARG A 236 -16.39 11.04 -5.36
CA ARG A 236 -17.14 11.30 -4.13
C ARG A 236 -17.36 10.10 -3.22
N ILE A 237 -16.92 8.89 -3.60
CA ILE A 237 -17.22 7.68 -2.83
C ILE A 237 -16.05 6.70 -2.71
N ARG A 238 -15.03 6.81 -3.56
CA ARG A 238 -13.90 5.87 -3.59
C ARG A 238 -12.55 6.58 -3.59
N ILE A 239 -11.55 5.87 -3.10
CA ILE A 239 -10.14 6.19 -3.23
C ILE A 239 -9.46 4.93 -3.78
N TYR A 240 -8.65 5.09 -4.82
CA TYR A 240 -7.95 4.00 -5.47
C TYR A 240 -6.47 4.04 -5.18
N VAL A 241 -5.85 2.87 -5.15
CA VAL A 241 -4.40 2.71 -5.17
C VAL A 241 -4.02 1.60 -6.14
N ASN A 242 -2.85 1.73 -6.78
CA ASN A 242 -2.26 0.62 -7.51
C ASN A 242 -1.43 -0.29 -6.59
N ASP A 243 -0.97 -1.43 -7.12
CA ASP A 243 -0.20 -2.42 -6.37
C ASP A 243 1.02 -1.85 -5.65
N GLU A 244 1.79 -0.99 -6.33
CA GLU A 244 2.99 -0.40 -5.75
C GLU A 244 2.65 0.52 -4.55
N ALA A 245 1.61 1.35 -4.66
CA ALA A 245 1.14 2.15 -3.53
C ALA A 245 0.58 1.29 -2.40
N ARG A 246 -0.18 0.24 -2.73
CA ARG A 246 -0.65 -0.74 -1.75
C ARG A 246 0.53 -1.29 -0.94
N GLN A 247 1.60 -1.73 -1.59
CA GLN A 247 2.75 -2.33 -0.90
C GLN A 247 3.40 -1.34 0.08
N VAL A 248 3.54 -0.07 -0.33
CA VAL A 248 4.05 1.00 0.55
C VAL A 248 3.13 1.20 1.76
N LEU A 249 1.82 1.30 1.53
CA LEU A 249 0.84 1.50 2.60
C LEU A 249 0.81 0.32 3.58
N GLU A 250 0.72 -0.91 3.09
CA GLU A 250 0.70 -2.12 3.92
C GLU A 250 1.96 -2.25 4.76
N ALA A 251 3.14 -1.97 4.18
CA ALA A 251 4.40 -1.99 4.91
C ALA A 251 4.42 -0.96 6.04
N SER A 252 3.99 0.28 5.77
CA SER A 252 3.92 1.35 6.78
C SER A 252 2.91 1.05 7.88
N ILE A 253 1.76 0.47 7.53
CA ILE A 253 0.72 0.08 8.49
C ILE A 253 1.22 -1.02 9.42
N ALA A 254 1.82 -2.07 8.86
CA ALA A 254 2.35 -3.18 9.63
C ALA A 254 3.50 -2.72 10.56
N ALA A 255 4.41 -1.89 10.05
CA ALA A 255 5.56 -1.39 10.82
C ALA A 255 5.14 -0.50 12.02
N ASN A 256 4.01 0.21 11.90
CA ASN A 256 3.54 1.16 12.92
C ASN A 256 2.32 0.64 13.71
N GLY A 257 1.86 -0.60 13.42
CA GLY A 257 0.67 -1.19 14.04
C GLY A 257 -0.55 -0.29 13.93
N LEU A 258 -0.84 0.23 12.74
CA LEU A 258 -2.00 1.10 12.49
C LEU A 258 -3.28 0.27 12.36
N THR A 259 -4.42 0.86 12.75
CA THR A 259 -5.74 0.21 12.77
C THR A 259 -6.79 1.01 11.99
N GLY A 260 -7.93 0.38 11.64
CA GLY A 260 -9.05 1.05 10.98
C GLY A 260 -8.91 1.16 9.45
N PHE A 261 -7.92 0.50 8.86
CA PHE A 261 -7.58 0.57 7.45
C PHE A 261 -7.85 -0.75 6.72
N GLU A 262 -8.31 -0.67 5.46
CA GLU A 262 -8.47 -1.82 4.57
C GLU A 262 -8.10 -1.45 3.12
N LEU A 263 -7.44 -2.38 2.44
CA LEU A 263 -7.28 -2.37 0.98
C LEU A 263 -8.09 -3.52 0.37
N ALA A 264 -9.18 -3.19 -0.32
CA ALA A 264 -10.05 -4.18 -0.93
C ALA A 264 -9.71 -4.35 -2.43
N HIS A 265 -9.56 -5.59 -2.87
CA HIS A 265 -9.29 -5.87 -4.29
C HIS A 265 -10.51 -5.55 -5.14
N LEU A 266 -10.34 -4.77 -6.21
CA LEU A 266 -11.42 -4.49 -7.17
C LEU A 266 -11.31 -5.36 -8.44
N GLY A 267 -10.17 -6.00 -8.67
CA GLY A 267 -9.90 -6.78 -9.88
C GLY A 267 -8.59 -6.35 -10.56
N ALA A 268 -8.16 -7.13 -11.56
CA ALA A 268 -7.12 -6.72 -12.50
C ALA A 268 -7.73 -5.80 -13.57
N GLY A 269 -6.98 -4.76 -13.98
CA GLY A 269 -7.26 -3.96 -15.17
C GLY A 269 -6.93 -4.69 -16.46
#